data_AF-A0A7G8UUJ1-F1
#
_entry.id   AF-A0A7G8UUJ1-F1
#
_cell.length_a   1.000
_cell.length_b   1.000
_cell.length_c   1.000
_cell.angle_alpha   90.00
_cell.angle_beta   90.00
_cell.angle_gamma   90.00
#
_symmetry.space_group_name_H-M   'P 1'
#
loop_
_entity.id
_entity.type
_entity.pdbx_description
1 polymer ?
#
loop_
_entity_poly.entity_id
_entity_poly.type
_entity_poly.pdbx_seq_one_letter_code
_entity_poly.pdbx_strand_id
1 'polypeptide(L)'
;MTATSSVPGKLYLVPAKAYASESELEQAVLSAVDGTVYGLKADASAGIEVSFDTSHMEPGKYQLYAVNLRGIVSPGSASITVLSSEPAVIDDTSPFVTYSKRWSTLTNASLHGGSERYALDDGGSVEIMFYGTRATVYGTTAFNGGIADVYVDGELKGPL
;
A
#
# COMPACT_ATOMS: atom_id res chain seq x y z
N MET A 1 -11.94 -3.96 3.77
CA MET A 1 -11.28 -4.70 4.87
C MET A 1 -12.21 -4.76 6.09
N THR A 2 -11.95 -5.62 7.07
CA THR A 2 -12.70 -5.65 8.34
C THR A 2 -11.81 -5.53 9.57
N ALA A 3 -12.38 -5.07 10.69
CA ALA A 3 -11.71 -4.90 11.97
C ALA A 3 -12.70 -5.14 13.13
N THR A 4 -12.21 -5.54 14.30
CA THR A 4 -13.03 -5.72 15.51
C THR A 4 -12.36 -5.05 16.70
N SER A 5 -13.13 -4.37 17.54
CA SER A 5 -12.67 -3.81 18.82
C SER A 5 -13.17 -4.67 19.98
N SER A 6 -12.35 -4.88 21.02
CA SER A 6 -12.78 -5.57 22.24
C SER A 6 -13.61 -4.69 23.18
N VAL A 7 -13.69 -3.38 22.91
CA VAL A 7 -14.45 -2.41 23.71
C VAL A 7 -15.28 -1.48 22.80
N PRO A 8 -16.41 -0.94 23.29
CA PRO A 8 -17.18 0.03 22.51
C PRO A 8 -16.42 1.36 22.35
N GLY A 9 -16.67 2.05 21.24
CA GLY A 9 -16.06 3.34 20.93
C GLY A 9 -16.01 3.59 19.42
N LYS A 10 -14.84 3.99 18.92
CA LYS A 10 -14.57 4.25 17.50
C LYS A 10 -13.35 3.48 17.03
N LEU A 11 -13.36 3.07 15.77
CA LEU A 11 -12.21 2.57 15.04
C LEU A 11 -11.81 3.60 13.99
N TYR A 12 -10.50 3.81 13.84
CA TYR A 12 -9.89 4.72 12.88
C TYR A 12 -8.93 3.92 12.01
N LEU A 13 -9.04 4.09 10.69
CA LEU A 13 -8.05 3.65 9.72
C LEU A 13 -7.40 4.89 9.15
N VAL A 14 -6.13 5.12 9.46
CA VAL A 14 -5.40 6.38 9.16
C VAL A 14 -4.00 6.07 8.62
N PRO A 15 -3.30 7.03 7.97
CA PRO A 15 -1.99 6.78 7.40
C PRO A 15 -1.00 6.28 8.46
N ALA A 16 -0.10 5.36 8.10
CA ALA A 16 0.79 4.71 9.05
C ALA A 16 1.76 5.72 9.69
N LYS A 17 1.47 6.06 10.95
CA LYS A 17 2.20 7.02 11.79
C LYS A 17 1.77 6.78 13.24
N ALA A 18 2.61 7.17 14.20
CA ALA A 18 2.20 7.27 15.59
C ALA A 18 1.21 8.43 15.82
N TYR A 19 0.03 8.10 16.36
CA TYR A 19 -0.97 9.04 16.87
C TYR A 19 -1.09 8.90 18.38
N ALA A 20 -1.12 10.03 19.09
CA ALA A 20 -1.14 10.08 20.55
C ALA A 20 -2.51 10.51 21.12
N SER A 21 -3.44 10.99 20.29
CA SER A 21 -4.75 11.45 20.74
C SER A 21 -5.85 11.24 19.70
N GLU A 22 -7.10 11.20 20.17
CA GLU A 22 -8.29 11.17 19.30
C GLU A 22 -8.33 12.38 18.37
N SER A 23 -7.92 13.57 18.83
CA SER A 23 -7.87 14.78 17.99
C SER A 23 -6.94 14.64 16.78
N GLU A 24 -5.78 13.99 16.93
CA GLU A 24 -4.87 13.75 15.81
C GLU A 24 -5.42 12.70 14.84
N LEU A 25 -6.13 11.68 15.35
CA LEU A 25 -6.83 10.69 14.53
C LEU A 25 -7.97 11.33 13.73
N GLU A 26 -8.74 12.20 14.37
CA GLU A 26 -9.80 12.98 13.72
C GLU A 26 -9.26 13.87 12.61
N GLN A 27 -8.12 14.55 12.84
CA GLN A 27 -7.45 15.34 11.81
C GLN A 27 -6.97 14.47 10.63
N ALA A 28 -6.46 13.27 10.89
CA ALA A 28 -6.02 12.35 9.84
C ALA A 28 -7.17 11.83 8.97
N VAL A 29 -8.38 11.70 9.54
CA VAL A 29 -9.58 11.36 8.76
C VAL A 29 -10.08 12.56 7.93
N LEU A 30 -9.98 13.77 8.48
CA LEU A 30 -10.46 15.00 7.84
C LEU A 30 -9.55 15.56 6.75
N SER A 31 -8.36 15.02 6.53
CA SER A 31 -7.38 15.56 5.57
C SER A 31 -7.74 15.30 4.10
N ALA A 32 -9.02 15.29 3.75
CA ALA A 32 -9.46 15.14 2.37
C ALA A 32 -9.06 16.36 1.53
N VAL A 33 -8.16 16.16 0.57
CA VAL A 33 -7.78 17.17 -0.42
C VAL A 33 -8.34 16.74 -1.76
N ASP A 34 -9.20 17.57 -2.36
CA ASP A 34 -9.75 17.35 -3.70
C ASP A 34 -10.45 15.99 -3.90
N GLY A 35 -11.19 15.52 -2.88
CA GLY A 35 -11.90 14.23 -2.93
C GLY A 35 -11.06 13.01 -2.56
N THR A 36 -9.75 13.18 -2.34
CA THR A 36 -8.85 12.11 -1.90
C THR A 36 -9.11 11.74 -0.44
N VAL A 37 -9.35 10.45 -0.14
CA VAL A 37 -9.62 10.00 1.24
C VAL A 37 -8.32 9.48 1.87
N TYR A 38 -7.87 10.14 2.94
CA TYR A 38 -6.66 9.74 3.67
C TYR A 38 -6.95 9.03 5.01
N GLY A 39 -8.22 8.86 5.37
CA GLY A 39 -8.57 8.13 6.56
C GLY A 39 -10.06 7.86 6.64
N LEU A 40 -10.42 6.82 7.37
CA LEU A 40 -11.79 6.41 7.62
C LEU A 40 -12.00 6.24 9.13
N LYS A 41 -13.24 6.41 9.57
CA LYS A 41 -13.65 6.06 10.93
C LYS A 41 -15.03 5.46 10.95
N ALA A 42 -15.29 4.65 11.97
CA ALA A 42 -16.58 4.05 12.21
C ALA A 42 -16.80 3.82 13.71
N ASP A 43 -18.05 3.87 14.14
CA ASP A 43 -18.41 3.45 15.50
C ASP A 43 -18.23 1.93 15.63
N ALA A 44 -17.79 1.49 16.81
CA ALA A 44 -17.51 0.10 17.11
C ALA A 44 -18.25 -0.34 18.37
N SER A 45 -18.91 -1.49 18.29
CA SER A 45 -19.40 -2.23 19.45
C SER A 45 -18.42 -3.34 19.81
N ALA A 46 -18.34 -3.69 21.09
CA ALA A 46 -17.42 -4.73 21.56
C ALA A 46 -17.69 -6.07 20.86
N GLY A 47 -16.65 -6.64 20.24
CA GLY A 47 -16.70 -7.92 19.56
C GLY A 47 -17.47 -7.93 18.23
N ILE A 48 -17.97 -6.78 17.77
CA ILE A 48 -18.68 -6.66 16.51
C ILE A 48 -17.72 -6.21 15.42
N GLU A 49 -17.75 -6.92 14.30
CA GLU A 49 -16.96 -6.61 13.13
C GLU A 49 -17.44 -5.32 12.46
N VAL A 50 -16.48 -4.48 12.05
CA VAL A 50 -16.68 -3.23 11.33
C VAL A 50 -15.98 -3.33 9.98
N SER A 51 -16.69 -2.97 8.92
CA SER A 51 -16.15 -2.94 7.55
C SER A 51 -15.71 -1.53 7.16
N PHE A 52 -14.53 -1.44 6.54
CA PHE A 52 -14.02 -0.22 5.92
C PHE A 52 -13.92 -0.41 4.41
N ASP A 53 -14.55 0.50 3.67
CA ASP A 53 -14.41 0.60 2.21
C ASP A 53 -13.20 1.45 1.86
N THR A 54 -12.14 0.79 1.40
CA THR A 54 -10.85 1.42 1.07
C THR A 54 -10.73 1.80 -0.40
N SER A 55 -11.80 1.67 -1.21
CA SER A 55 -11.71 1.77 -2.68
C SER A 55 -11.33 3.16 -3.18
N HIS A 56 -11.62 4.20 -2.39
CA HIS A 56 -11.34 5.62 -2.71
C HIS A 56 -10.25 6.23 -1.81
N MET A 57 -9.54 5.38 -1.06
CA MET A 57 -8.44 5.86 -0.23
C MET A 57 -7.18 6.06 -1.06
N GLU A 58 -6.40 7.08 -0.70
CA GLU A 58 -5.09 7.27 -1.30
C GLU A 58 -4.24 6.02 -1.09
N PRO A 59 -3.57 5.49 -2.12
CA PRO A 59 -2.69 4.35 -1.94
C PRO A 59 -1.58 4.66 -0.93
N GLY A 60 -1.32 3.73 -0.01
CA GLY A 60 -0.27 3.91 0.98
C GLY A 60 -0.31 2.89 2.09
N LYS A 61 0.50 3.12 3.12
CA LYS A 61 0.48 2.32 4.35
C LYS A 61 -0.46 2.97 5.36
N TYR A 62 -1.30 2.18 6.00
CA TYR A 62 -2.31 2.60 6.96
C TYR A 62 -2.24 1.76 8.24
N GLN A 63 -2.75 2.28 9.35
CA GLN A 63 -2.86 1.58 10.63
C GLN A 63 -4.25 1.76 11.23
N LEU A 64 -4.70 0.75 11.96
CA LEU A 64 -5.91 0.79 12.75
C LEU A 64 -5.61 1.29 14.17
N TYR A 65 -6.49 2.15 14.67
CA TYR A 65 -6.53 2.60 16.05
C TYR A 65 -7.95 2.43 16.60
N ALA A 66 -8.07 2.06 17.86
CA ALA A 66 -9.32 2.09 18.60
C ALA A 66 -9.31 3.25 19.60
N VAL A 67 -10.42 3.97 19.72
CA VAL A 67 -10.65 4.94 20.78
C VAL A 67 -11.89 4.51 21.53
N ASN A 68 -11.76 4.24 22.83
CA ASN A 68 -12.92 3.82 23.64
C ASN A 68 -13.79 5.02 24.05
N LEU A 69 -14.94 4.76 24.68
CA LEU A 69 -15.88 5.82 25.15
C LEU A 69 -15.29 6.80 26.17
N ARG A 70 -14.07 6.57 26.67
CA ARG A 70 -13.35 7.49 27.58
C ARG A 70 -12.28 8.31 26.85
N GLY A 71 -12.17 8.20 25.53
CA GLY A 71 -11.15 8.88 24.72
C GLY A 71 -9.76 8.25 24.79
N ILE A 72 -9.63 7.03 25.33
CA ILE A 72 -8.32 6.35 25.40
C ILE A 72 -8.02 5.70 24.05
N VAL A 73 -6.89 6.10 23.46
CA VAL A 73 -6.38 5.60 22.18
C VAL A 73 -5.57 4.32 22.39
N SER A 74 -5.78 3.30 21.55
CA SER A 74 -4.97 2.08 21.54
C SER A 74 -3.58 2.32 20.94
N PRO A 75 -2.62 1.41 21.15
CA PRO A 75 -1.51 1.29 20.21
C PRO A 75 -2.03 1.08 18.78
N GLY A 76 -1.26 1.55 17.78
CA GLY A 76 -1.57 1.30 16.39
C GLY A 76 -1.36 -0.16 16.01
N SER A 77 -2.18 -0.68 15.10
CA SER A 77 -1.97 -2.01 14.53
C SER A 77 -0.67 -2.12 13.74
N ALA A 78 -0.34 -3.33 13.28
CA ALA A 78 0.58 -3.47 12.15
C ALA A 78 0.05 -2.69 10.94
N SER A 79 0.97 -2.18 10.11
CA SER A 79 0.58 -1.46 8.91
C SER A 79 -0.05 -2.39 7.88
N ILE A 80 -1.11 -1.92 7.23
CA ILE A 80 -1.69 -2.53 6.04
C ILE A 80 -1.39 -1.66 4.83
N THR A 81 -1.25 -2.27 3.66
CA THR A 81 -1.09 -1.54 2.40
C THR A 81 -2.45 -1.39 1.74
N VAL A 82 -2.86 -0.15 1.47
CA VAL A 82 -3.99 0.17 0.61
C VAL A 82 -3.44 0.48 -0.77
N LEU A 83 -4.01 -0.17 -1.78
CA LEU A 83 -3.68 0.01 -3.19
C LEU A 83 -4.89 0.66 -3.88
N SER A 84 -4.64 1.39 -4.99
CA SER A 84 -5.74 1.92 -5.80
C SER A 84 -6.50 0.78 -6.47
N SER A 85 -7.82 0.94 -6.58
CA SER A 85 -8.71 0.01 -7.30
C SER A 85 -8.92 0.36 -8.78
N GLU A 86 -8.50 1.56 -9.20
CA GLU A 86 -8.45 1.99 -10.60
C GLU A 86 -7.26 1.32 -11.32
N PRO A 87 -7.16 1.32 -12.67
CA PRO A 87 -5.96 0.82 -13.33
C PRO A 87 -4.77 1.71 -12.97
N ALA A 88 -4.09 1.36 -11.89
CA ALA A 88 -2.90 2.04 -11.42
C ALA A 88 -1.71 1.59 -12.28
N VAL A 89 -1.10 2.53 -12.97
CA VAL A 89 0.24 2.34 -13.50
C VAL A 89 1.20 2.43 -12.31
N ILE A 90 1.92 1.35 -12.04
CA ILE A 90 2.91 1.28 -10.96
C ILE A 90 4.29 1.48 -11.58
N ASP A 91 4.87 2.66 -11.34
CA ASP A 91 6.21 3.02 -11.80
C ASP A 91 7.33 2.38 -10.95
N ASP A 92 8.55 2.27 -11.50
CA ASP A 92 9.70 1.67 -10.84
C ASP A 92 10.11 2.38 -9.54
N THR A 93 9.69 3.64 -9.38
CA THR A 93 9.90 4.47 -8.19
C THR A 93 8.78 4.39 -7.16
N SER A 94 7.70 3.65 -7.46
CA SER A 94 6.53 3.56 -6.58
C SER A 94 6.87 2.93 -5.23
N PRO A 95 6.26 3.41 -4.12
CA PRO A 95 6.45 2.83 -2.79
C PRO A 95 5.88 1.40 -2.67
N PHE A 96 5.15 0.90 -3.67
CA PHE A 96 4.65 -0.48 -3.73
C PHE A 96 5.60 -1.45 -4.45
N VAL A 97 6.76 -0.95 -4.89
CA VAL A 97 7.79 -1.73 -5.56
C VAL A 97 8.96 -1.95 -4.61
N THR A 98 9.24 -3.22 -4.30
CA THR A 98 10.34 -3.62 -3.42
C THR A 98 11.39 -4.36 -4.23
N TYR A 99 12.64 -3.89 -4.17
CA TYR A 99 13.76 -4.53 -4.85
C TYR A 99 14.61 -5.32 -3.85
N SER A 100 15.05 -6.50 -4.24
CA SER A 100 16.02 -7.30 -3.49
C SER A 100 17.42 -7.16 -4.08
N LYS A 101 18.46 -7.42 -3.28
CA LYS A 101 19.87 -7.34 -3.71
C LYS A 101 20.22 -5.96 -4.32
N ARG A 102 21.29 -5.90 -5.13
CA ARG A 102 21.74 -4.65 -5.74
C ARG A 102 21.07 -4.41 -7.08
N TRP A 103 20.56 -3.20 -7.23
CA TRP A 103 20.02 -2.66 -8.47
C TRP A 103 20.72 -1.35 -8.79
N SER A 104 20.73 -1.01 -10.08
CA SER A 104 21.17 0.28 -10.56
C SER A 104 19.99 0.98 -11.22
N THR A 105 19.99 2.31 -11.20
CA THR A 105 18.97 3.15 -11.82
C THR A 105 19.56 3.85 -13.03
N LEU A 106 18.93 3.69 -14.18
CA LEU A 106 19.17 4.54 -15.35
C LEU A 106 18.11 5.64 -15.36
N THR A 107 18.55 6.89 -15.47
CA THR A 107 17.66 8.06 -15.58
C THR A 107 17.68 8.60 -16.99
N ASN A 108 16.51 8.67 -17.63
CA ASN A 108 16.34 9.21 -18.97
C ASN A 108 14.88 9.67 -19.16
N ALA A 109 14.68 10.91 -19.60
CA ALA A 109 13.34 11.48 -19.79
C ALA A 109 12.47 10.75 -20.83
N SER A 110 13.07 9.88 -21.66
CA SER A 110 12.33 9.05 -22.62
C SER A 110 11.75 7.77 -22.01
N LEU A 111 12.17 7.40 -20.79
CA LEU A 111 11.63 6.26 -20.05
C LEU A 111 10.33 6.65 -19.34
N HIS A 112 9.45 5.68 -19.10
CA HIS A 112 8.31 5.90 -18.23
C HIS A 112 8.79 6.32 -16.83
N GLY A 113 8.13 7.31 -16.22
CA GLY A 113 8.57 7.87 -14.93
C GLY A 113 9.93 8.60 -14.96
N GLY A 114 10.64 8.59 -16.09
CA GLY A 114 11.99 9.13 -16.23
C GLY A 114 13.10 8.17 -15.78
N SER A 115 12.78 6.93 -15.41
CA SER A 115 13.77 5.95 -14.97
C SER A 115 13.47 4.52 -15.38
N GLU A 116 14.50 3.68 -15.30
CA GLU A 116 14.38 2.23 -15.24
C GLU A 116 15.38 1.69 -14.21
N ARG A 117 15.13 0.48 -13.70
CA ARG A 117 16.07 -0.22 -12.85
C ARG A 117 16.43 -1.58 -13.42
N TYR A 118 17.68 -1.96 -13.26
CA TYR A 118 18.20 -3.26 -13.65
C TYR A 118 19.01 -3.88 -12.51
N ALA A 119 18.85 -5.19 -12.33
CA ALA A 119 19.58 -5.94 -11.32
C ALA A 119 21.06 -6.04 -11.69
N LEU A 120 21.93 -5.91 -10.69
CA LEU A 120 23.38 -6.09 -10.84
C LEU A 120 23.84 -7.48 -10.38
N ASP A 121 23.04 -8.13 -9.55
CA ASP A 121 23.33 -9.45 -8.98
C ASP A 121 22.37 -10.49 -9.55
N ASP A 122 22.89 -11.68 -9.84
CA ASP A 122 22.06 -12.81 -10.25
C ASP A 122 21.02 -13.16 -9.17
N GLY A 123 19.81 -13.50 -9.61
CA GLY A 123 18.64 -13.72 -8.76
C GLY A 123 18.19 -12.48 -7.97
N GLY A 124 18.51 -11.26 -8.43
CA GLY A 124 17.84 -10.05 -7.97
C GLY A 124 16.36 -10.10 -8.38
N SER A 125 15.47 -9.70 -7.49
CA SER A 125 14.02 -9.73 -7.71
C SER A 125 13.39 -8.37 -7.44
N VAL A 126 12.25 -8.15 -8.08
CA VAL A 126 11.35 -7.02 -7.82
C VAL A 126 9.99 -7.58 -7.44
N GLU A 127 9.45 -7.13 -6.31
CA GLU A 127 8.12 -7.47 -5.81
C GLU A 127 7.20 -6.27 -5.99
N ILE A 128 6.07 -6.47 -6.66
CA ILE A 128 5.10 -5.43 -6.98
C ILE A 128 3.75 -5.85 -6.42
N MET A 129 3.27 -5.10 -5.42
CA MET A 129 1.93 -5.32 -4.88
C MET A 129 0.89 -4.67 -5.79
N PHE A 130 -0.09 -5.44 -6.27
CA PHE A 130 -1.22 -4.92 -7.05
C PHE A 130 -2.53 -5.55 -6.57
N TYR A 131 -3.65 -4.88 -6.85
CA TYR A 131 -4.99 -5.41 -6.66
C TYR A 131 -5.68 -5.57 -8.02
N GLY A 132 -6.27 -6.74 -8.26
CA GLY A 132 -6.96 -7.04 -9.52
C GLY A 132 -6.73 -8.47 -9.98
N THR A 133 -7.23 -8.80 -11.17
CA THR A 133 -7.13 -10.14 -11.77
C THR A 133 -6.15 -10.21 -12.94
N ARG A 134 -5.49 -9.08 -13.25
CA ARG A 134 -4.57 -8.96 -14.37
C ARG A 134 -3.52 -7.90 -14.06
N ALA A 135 -2.29 -8.20 -14.43
CA ALA A 135 -1.19 -7.25 -14.48
C ALA A 135 -0.49 -7.37 -15.84
N THR A 136 0.04 -6.25 -16.32
CA THR A 136 0.95 -6.22 -17.47
C THR A 136 2.23 -5.55 -17.01
N VAL A 137 3.35 -6.26 -17.11
CA VAL A 137 4.67 -5.72 -16.75
C VAL A 137 5.33 -5.20 -18.02
N TYR A 138 5.80 -3.96 -17.97
CA TYR A 138 6.60 -3.37 -19.04
C TYR A 138 8.05 -3.29 -18.60
N GLY A 139 8.95 -3.74 -19.47
CA GLY A 139 10.40 -3.62 -19.30
C GLY A 139 11.03 -3.22 -20.62
N THR A 140 12.23 -2.64 -20.56
CA THR A 140 12.99 -2.35 -21.77
C THR A 140 13.63 -3.63 -22.30
N THR A 141 13.57 -3.81 -23.61
CA THR A 141 14.26 -4.90 -24.29
C THR A 141 15.67 -4.46 -24.63
N ALA A 142 16.68 -5.23 -24.23
CA ALA A 142 18.06 -5.01 -24.62
C ALA A 142 18.67 -6.32 -25.13
N PHE A 143 19.62 -6.23 -26.07
CA PHE A 143 20.29 -7.43 -26.62
C PHE A 143 21.04 -8.24 -25.57
N ASN A 144 21.42 -7.58 -24.47
CA ASN A 144 22.06 -8.13 -23.29
C ASN A 144 21.13 -8.15 -22.07
N GLY A 145 19.82 -8.04 -22.28
CA GLY A 145 18.81 -8.09 -21.22
C GLY A 145 18.75 -9.48 -20.58
N GLY A 146 18.48 -9.52 -19.27
CA GLY A 146 18.19 -10.76 -18.56
C GLY A 146 16.76 -11.23 -18.81
N ILE A 147 16.54 -12.54 -18.64
CA ILE A 147 15.20 -13.14 -18.57
C ILE A 147 14.82 -13.23 -17.09
N ALA A 148 13.60 -12.84 -16.74
CA ALA A 148 13.11 -12.91 -15.36
C ALA A 148 11.96 -13.92 -15.27
N ASP A 149 11.94 -14.76 -14.24
CA ASP A 149 10.76 -15.56 -13.92
C ASP A 149 9.70 -14.69 -13.24
N VAL A 150 8.44 -14.84 -13.66
CA VAL A 150 7.29 -14.14 -13.09
C VAL A 150 6.53 -15.05 -12.15
N TYR A 151 6.30 -14.57 -10.93
CA TYR A 151 5.51 -15.24 -9.91
C TYR A 151 4.30 -14.38 -9.53
N VAL A 152 3.16 -15.01 -9.28
CA VAL A 152 1.96 -14.38 -8.69
C VAL A 152 1.62 -15.13 -7.42
N ASP A 153 1.58 -14.43 -6.28
CA ASP A 153 1.35 -15.01 -4.95
C ASP A 153 2.25 -16.23 -4.66
N GLY A 154 3.50 -16.19 -5.13
CA GLY A 154 4.50 -17.25 -4.97
C GLY A 154 4.42 -18.38 -6.00
N GLU A 155 3.47 -18.36 -6.93
CA GLU A 155 3.31 -19.38 -7.97
C GLU A 155 3.92 -18.93 -9.30
N LEU A 156 4.80 -19.75 -9.90
CA LEU A 156 5.44 -19.47 -11.19
C LEU A 156 4.40 -19.40 -12.32
N LYS A 157 4.41 -18.30 -13.08
CA LYS A 157 3.56 -18.09 -14.27
C LYS A 157 4.35 -18.17 -15.59
N GLY A 158 5.68 -18.12 -15.53
CA GLY A 158 6.57 -18.26 -16.67
C GLY A 158 7.59 -17.13 -16.76
N PRO A 159 8.50 -17.16 -17.74
CA PRO A 159 9.46 -16.09 -17.95
C PRO A 159 8.79 -14.84 -18.55
N LEU A 160 9.36 -13.68 -18.24
CA LEU A 160 9.13 -12.39 -18.89
C LEU A 160 9.96 -12.26 -20.16
#